data_AF-A0A105VXE0-F1
#
_entry.id   AF-A0A105VXE0-F1
#
_cell.length_a   1.000
_cell.length_b   1.000
_cell.length_c   1.000
_cell.angle_alpha   90.00
_cell.angle_beta   90.00
_cell.angle_gamma   90.00
#
_symmetry.space_group_name_H-M   'P 1'
#
loop_
_entity.id
_entity.type
_entity.pdbx_description
1 polymer ?
#
loop_
_entity_poly.entity_id
_entity_poly.type
_entity_poly.pdbx_seq_one_letter_code
_entity_poly.pdbx_strand_id
1 'polypeptide(L)'
;MPRGAAKKTFSRVTEQLCFTYTGADVSEKSFIINAGNANGLVSGFYQLKHLSDPSQVVPYTVILDSGSSQLTLPNNSNVARSFDTSGKTCFVPSFWTAVAKDVKDGDYSDVLTFTVFTKS
;
A
#
# COMPACT_ATOMS: atom_id res chain seq x y z
N MET A 1 -1.31 -12.98 -10.48
CA MET A 1 -2.45 -12.12 -10.90
C MET A 1 -2.67 -12.31 -12.39
N PRO A 2 -3.88 -12.12 -12.94
CA PRO A 2 -4.11 -12.31 -14.38
C PRO A 2 -3.32 -11.28 -15.21
N ARG A 3 -3.09 -11.61 -16.48
CA ARG A 3 -2.52 -10.67 -17.46
C ARG A 3 -3.43 -9.44 -17.60
N GLY A 4 -2.82 -8.28 -17.84
CA GLY A 4 -3.50 -6.99 -17.92
C GLY A 4 -3.64 -6.30 -16.56
N ALA A 5 -4.46 -5.25 -16.55
CA ALA A 5 -4.77 -4.49 -15.35
C ALA A 5 -5.77 -5.27 -14.47
N ALA A 6 -5.42 -5.46 -13.20
CA ALA A 6 -6.27 -6.18 -12.25
C ALA A 6 -6.17 -5.56 -10.86
N LYS A 7 -7.27 -5.62 -10.11
CA LYS A 7 -7.32 -5.23 -8.70
C LYS A 7 -7.63 -6.46 -7.84
N LYS A 8 -6.82 -6.69 -6.81
CA LYS A 8 -7.06 -7.70 -5.77
C LYS A 8 -7.26 -7.01 -4.43
N THR A 9 -8.43 -7.20 -3.84
CA THR A 9 -8.75 -6.74 -2.49
C THR A 9 -8.60 -7.89 -1.50
N PHE A 10 -7.98 -7.61 -0.35
CA PHE A 10 -7.79 -8.55 0.74
C PHE A 10 -8.73 -8.19 1.90
N SER A 11 -9.96 -8.71 1.84
CA SER A 11 -11.06 -8.29 2.70
C SER A 11 -11.19 -9.07 4.01
N ARG A 12 -10.39 -10.12 4.23
CA ARG A 12 -10.44 -10.87 5.48
C ARG A 12 -9.84 -10.02 6.60
N VAL A 13 -10.38 -10.13 7.81
CA VAL A 13 -9.89 -9.39 8.98
C VAL A 13 -8.41 -9.65 9.23
N THR A 14 -7.93 -10.87 8.98
CA THR A 14 -6.52 -11.26 9.12
C THR A 14 -5.59 -10.67 8.05
N GLU A 15 -6.14 -10.07 7.00
CA GLU A 15 -5.37 -9.45 5.90
C GLU A 15 -5.35 -7.92 6.00
N GLN A 16 -6.02 -7.35 7.01
CA GLN A 16 -6.02 -5.91 7.23
C GLN A 16 -4.67 -5.42 7.74
N LEU A 17 -4.27 -4.23 7.29
CA LEU A 17 -3.16 -3.49 7.87
C LEU A 17 -3.71 -2.60 8.99
N CYS A 18 -3.33 -2.87 10.22
CA CYS A 18 -3.79 -2.09 11.37
C CYS A 18 -2.63 -1.38 12.07
N PHE A 19 -2.78 -0.07 12.32
CA PHE A 19 -1.92 0.67 13.22
C PHE A 19 -2.59 0.75 14.59
N THR A 20 -1.82 0.50 15.64
CA THR A 20 -2.26 0.58 17.05
C THR A 20 -1.47 1.66 17.77
N TYR A 21 -2.14 2.44 18.61
CA TYR A 21 -1.60 3.63 19.27
C TYR A 21 -2.50 4.03 20.46
N THR A 22 -2.11 5.04 21.23
CA THR A 22 -3.01 5.63 22.23
C THR A 22 -3.98 6.59 21.56
N GLY A 23 -5.29 6.45 21.79
CA GLY A 23 -6.30 7.32 21.19
C GLY A 23 -6.08 8.82 21.43
N ALA A 24 -5.64 9.17 22.65
CA ALA A 24 -5.32 10.55 23.01
C ALA A 24 -4.15 11.13 22.21
N ASP A 25 -3.18 10.30 21.78
CA ASP A 25 -2.00 10.75 21.05
C ASP A 25 -2.33 11.20 19.62
N VAL A 26 -3.45 10.73 19.06
CA VAL A 26 -3.87 10.98 17.68
C VAL A 26 -5.05 11.93 17.55
N SER A 27 -5.72 12.26 18.66
CA SER A 27 -6.88 13.16 18.67
C SER A 27 -6.53 14.51 18.04
N GLU A 28 -7.39 14.99 17.14
CA GLU A 28 -7.26 16.27 16.41
C GLU A 28 -6.01 16.41 15.54
N LYS A 29 -5.24 15.33 15.36
CA LYS A 29 -4.04 15.32 14.51
C LYS A 29 -4.34 14.68 13.16
N SER A 30 -3.54 15.07 12.18
CA SER A 30 -3.54 14.47 10.85
C SER A 30 -2.20 13.81 10.60
N PHE A 31 -2.22 12.65 9.94
CA PHE A 31 -1.03 11.83 9.72
C PHE A 31 -0.83 11.61 8.23
N ILE A 32 0.42 11.69 7.78
CA ILE A 32 0.82 11.23 6.46
C ILE A 32 1.33 9.80 6.63
N ILE A 33 0.65 8.88 5.95
CA ILE A 33 1.10 7.50 5.81
C ILE A 33 1.79 7.42 4.45
N ASN A 34 3.05 7.02 4.47
CA ASN A 34 3.86 6.75 3.29
C ASN A 34 4.38 5.31 3.35
N ALA A 35 4.83 4.80 2.21
CA ALA A 35 5.56 3.54 2.14
C ALA A 35 6.75 3.67 1.20
N GLY A 36 7.94 3.40 1.72
CA GLY A 36 9.11 3.12 0.90
C GLY A 36 9.04 1.68 0.38
N ASN A 37 9.86 1.35 -0.62
CA ASN A 37 9.90 0.01 -1.18
C ASN A 37 11.33 -0.49 -1.48
N ALA A 38 11.50 -1.80 -1.54
CA ALA A 38 12.79 -2.43 -1.80
C ALA A 38 13.14 -2.44 -3.30
N ASN A 39 12.13 -2.52 -4.17
CA ASN A 39 12.35 -2.71 -5.60
C ASN A 39 12.36 -1.41 -6.44
N GLY A 40 12.16 -0.26 -5.81
CA GLY A 40 12.18 1.04 -6.48
C GLY A 40 10.87 1.41 -7.16
N LEU A 41 10.83 2.61 -7.72
CA LEU A 41 9.61 3.26 -8.18
C LEU A 41 9.83 3.76 -9.61
N VAL A 42 8.93 3.41 -10.53
CA VAL A 42 9.01 3.79 -11.94
C VAL A 42 7.69 4.42 -12.36
N SER A 43 7.74 5.66 -12.85
CA SER A 43 6.56 6.41 -13.32
C SER A 43 5.40 6.47 -12.31
N GLY A 44 5.72 6.54 -11.01
CA GLY A 44 4.72 6.62 -9.94
C GLY A 44 4.20 5.26 -9.44
N PHE A 45 4.72 4.14 -9.93
CA PHE A 45 4.33 2.79 -9.53
C PHE A 45 5.45 2.10 -8.76
N TYR A 46 5.10 1.37 -7.70
CA TYR A 46 5.99 0.40 -7.09
C TYR A 46 6.21 -0.79 -8.04
N GLN A 47 7.25 -1.58 -7.80
CA GLN A 47 7.68 -2.64 -8.69
C GLN A 47 7.71 -3.99 -7.97
N LEU A 48 6.90 -4.95 -8.40
CA LEU A 48 7.09 -6.35 -8.01
C LEU A 48 8.19 -6.94 -8.90
N LYS A 49 9.18 -7.63 -8.34
CA LYS A 49 10.23 -8.32 -9.10
C LYS A 49 10.07 -9.83 -9.00
N HIS A 50 10.30 -10.52 -10.11
CA HIS A 50 10.27 -11.98 -10.14
C HIS A 50 11.39 -12.55 -9.27
N LEU A 51 11.09 -13.57 -8.47
CA LEU A 51 12.03 -14.12 -7.50
C LEU A 51 13.26 -14.76 -8.15
N SER A 52 13.10 -15.37 -9.33
CA SER A 52 14.20 -16.06 -10.04
C SER A 52 14.79 -15.27 -11.21
N ASP A 53 14.15 -14.18 -11.64
CA ASP A 53 14.61 -13.37 -12.77
C ASP A 53 14.24 -11.89 -12.54
N PRO A 54 15.06 -11.14 -11.77
CA PRO A 54 14.74 -9.78 -11.35
C PRO A 54 14.61 -8.75 -12.50
N SER A 55 14.93 -9.14 -13.74
CA SER A 55 14.66 -8.32 -14.94
C SER A 55 13.16 -8.25 -15.27
N GLN A 56 12.40 -9.23 -14.79
CA GLN A 56 10.95 -9.30 -14.96
C GLN A 56 10.26 -8.50 -13.86
N VAL A 57 9.46 -7.53 -14.27
CA VAL A 57 8.87 -6.55 -13.35
C VAL A 57 7.38 -6.38 -13.63
N VAL A 58 6.60 -6.24 -12.57
CA VAL A 58 5.18 -5.91 -12.63
C VAL A 58 4.93 -4.62 -11.83
N PRO A 59 4.47 -3.53 -12.46
CA PRO A 59 4.12 -2.31 -11.75
C PRO A 59 2.86 -2.49 -10.91
N TYR A 60 2.81 -1.86 -9.73
CA TYR A 60 1.66 -1.89 -8.84
C TYR A 60 1.48 -0.62 -8.00
N THR A 61 0.26 -0.46 -7.47
CA THR A 61 -0.09 0.49 -6.41
C THR A 61 -0.88 -0.21 -5.31
N VAL A 62 -0.93 0.40 -4.13
CA VAL A 62 -1.73 -0.09 -2.99
C VAL A 62 -2.75 0.97 -2.61
N ILE A 63 -4.01 0.57 -2.47
CA ILE A 63 -5.07 1.41 -1.90
C ILE A 63 -5.36 0.88 -0.51
N LEU A 64 -5.25 1.73 0.50
CA LEU A 64 -5.62 1.46 1.88
C LEU A 64 -6.98 2.08 2.15
N ASP A 65 -7.98 1.26 2.47
CA ASP A 65 -9.34 1.70 2.75
C ASP A 65 -9.70 1.46 4.22
N SER A 66 -9.95 2.54 4.97
CA SER A 66 -10.35 2.48 6.40
C SER A 66 -11.86 2.36 6.61
N GLY A 67 -12.66 2.35 5.54
CA GLY A 67 -14.12 2.45 5.57
C GLY A 67 -14.63 3.89 5.65
N SER A 68 -13.88 4.80 6.27
CA SER A 68 -14.19 6.24 6.30
C SER A 68 -13.38 7.04 5.26
N SER A 69 -12.22 6.53 4.86
CA SER A 69 -11.33 7.19 3.91
C SER A 69 -10.44 6.20 3.16
N GLN A 70 -10.04 6.58 1.94
CA GLN A 70 -9.09 5.83 1.12
C GLN A 70 -7.78 6.58 0.96
N LEU A 71 -6.67 5.85 0.90
CA LEU A 71 -5.34 6.37 0.62
C LEU A 71 -4.64 5.51 -0.43
N THR A 72 -4.14 6.14 -1.50
CA THR A 72 -3.34 5.44 -2.51
C THR A 72 -1.86 5.63 -2.22
N LEU A 73 -1.11 4.52 -2.26
CA LEU A 73 0.34 4.46 -2.17
C LEU A 73 0.94 4.15 -3.55
N PRO A 74 2.00 4.85 -3.96
CA PRO A 74 2.75 5.84 -3.17
C PRO A 74 1.97 7.14 -2.97
N ASN A 75 2.00 7.69 -1.75
CA ASN A 75 1.26 8.90 -1.38
C ASN A 75 2.04 10.17 -1.79
N ASN A 76 2.26 10.32 -3.09
CA ASN A 76 3.11 11.36 -3.68
C ASN A 76 2.62 12.78 -3.35
N SER A 77 1.32 12.95 -3.08
CA SER A 77 0.73 14.25 -2.72
C SER A 77 0.74 14.54 -1.22
N ASN A 78 1.35 13.66 -0.40
CA ASN A 78 1.38 13.77 1.06
C ASN A 78 -0.02 14.06 1.65
N VAL A 79 -1.03 13.35 1.14
CA VAL A 79 -2.40 13.50 1.59
C VAL A 79 -2.47 12.93 3.01
N ALA A 80 -2.97 13.73 3.94
CA ALA A 80 -3.07 13.35 5.33
C ALA A 80 -4.41 12.68 5.65
N ARG A 81 -4.42 11.84 6.67
CA ARG A 81 -5.59 11.12 7.17
C ARG A 81 -5.64 11.25 8.69
N SER A 82 -6.84 11.35 9.23
CA SER A 82 -7.07 11.21 10.66
C SER A 82 -7.07 9.73 11.03
N PHE A 83 -6.60 9.44 12.24
CA PHE A 83 -6.72 8.12 12.85
C PHE A 83 -7.92 8.09 13.79
N ASP A 84 -8.51 6.91 13.92
CA ASP A 84 -9.63 6.68 14.84
C ASP A 84 -9.17 6.79 16.29
N THR A 85 -9.95 7.46 17.14
CA THR A 85 -9.57 7.74 18.54
C THR A 85 -9.77 6.54 19.48
N SER A 86 -10.23 5.39 19.00
CA SER A 86 -10.32 4.13 19.77
C SER A 86 -8.97 3.46 20.05
N GLY A 87 -7.88 3.99 19.47
CA GLY A 87 -6.52 3.44 19.64
C GLY A 87 -6.10 2.44 18.55
N LYS A 88 -6.92 2.27 17.50
CA LYS A 88 -6.60 1.41 16.37
C LYS A 88 -7.30 1.88 15.09
N THR A 89 -6.54 2.01 14.00
CA THR A 89 -7.10 2.19 12.65
C THR A 89 -6.67 1.01 11.79
N CYS A 90 -7.64 0.33 11.17
CA CYS A 90 -7.38 -0.74 10.21
C CYS A 90 -7.73 -0.31 8.80
N PHE A 91 -6.96 -0.82 7.85
CA PHE A 91 -7.17 -0.63 6.43
C PHE A 91 -7.35 -1.97 5.75
N VAL A 92 -8.33 -2.06 4.86
CA VAL A 92 -8.49 -3.15 3.89
C VAL A 92 -7.63 -2.81 2.67
N PRO A 93 -6.52 -3.52 2.43
CA PRO A 93 -5.65 -3.20 1.31
C PRO A 93 -6.20 -3.76 0.00
N SER A 94 -6.06 -2.97 -1.06
CA SER A 94 -6.28 -3.41 -2.44
C SER A 94 -5.04 -3.14 -3.28
N PHE A 95 -4.56 -4.17 -3.96
CA PHE A 95 -3.42 -4.06 -4.87
C PHE A 95 -3.95 -3.95 -6.29
N TRP A 96 -3.54 -2.91 -7.00
CA TRP A 96 -3.73 -2.82 -8.43
C TRP A 96 -2.40 -3.14 -9.11
N THR A 97 -2.44 -3.98 -10.14
CA THR A 97 -1.25 -4.36 -10.93
C THR A 97 -1.56 -4.26 -12.41
N ALA A 98 -0.56 -3.99 -13.24
CA ALA A 98 -0.64 -4.16 -14.69
C ALA A 98 0.39 -5.18 -15.18
N VAL A 99 -0.04 -6.42 -15.38
CA VAL A 99 0.85 -7.51 -15.81
C VAL A 99 0.94 -7.52 -17.34
N ALA A 100 2.10 -7.17 -17.90
CA ALA A 100 2.31 -7.20 -19.35
C ALA A 100 2.28 -8.64 -19.90
N LYS A 101 2.04 -8.80 -21.20
CA LYS A 101 1.85 -10.13 -21.82
C LYS A 101 3.12 -10.98 -21.87
N ASP A 102 4.27 -10.32 -21.92
CA ASP A 102 5.61 -10.87 -22.11
C ASP A 102 6.36 -11.15 -20.81
N VAL A 103 5.84 -10.69 -19.67
CA VAL A 103 6.41 -10.98 -18.35
C VAL A 103 6.36 -12.49 -18.08
N LYS A 104 7.35 -13.08 -17.42
CA LYS A 104 7.33 -14.53 -17.12
C LYS A 104 6.23 -14.91 -16.11
N ASP A 105 5.79 -16.16 -16.15
CA ASP A 105 4.99 -16.72 -15.06
C ASP A 105 5.89 -17.06 -13.87
N GLY A 106 5.34 -16.96 -12.66
CA GLY A 106 6.04 -17.28 -11.42
C GLY A 106 5.71 -16.31 -10.29
N ASP A 107 6.51 -16.38 -9.23
CA ASP A 107 6.33 -15.57 -8.04
C ASP A 107 7.06 -14.24 -8.15
N TYR A 108 6.36 -13.18 -7.74
CA TYR A 108 6.88 -11.82 -7.69
C TYR A 108 6.70 -11.26 -6.29
N SER A 109 7.68 -10.49 -5.81
CA SER A 109 7.60 -9.86 -4.50
C SER A 109 8.17 -8.45 -4.51
N ASP A 110 7.77 -7.67 -3.50
CA ASP A 110 8.37 -6.41 -3.07
C ASP A 110 8.20 -6.33 -1.55
N VAL A 111 8.98 -5.49 -0.89
CA VAL A 111 8.88 -5.23 0.54
C VAL A 111 8.55 -3.76 0.73
N LEU A 112 7.41 -3.47 1.36
CA LEU A 112 7.00 -2.12 1.70
C LEU A 112 7.33 -1.80 3.16
N THR A 113 8.02 -0.69 3.38
CA THR A 113 8.30 -0.15 4.72
C THR A 113 7.43 1.07 4.92
N PHE A 114 6.45 0.95 5.83
CA PHE A 114 5.52 2.03 6.13
C PHE A 114 6.15 3.04 7.08
N THR A 115 5.96 4.32 6.78
CA THR A 115 6.29 5.43 7.67
C THR A 115 5.05 6.25 7.94
N VAL A 116 4.87 6.62 9.21
CA VAL A 116 3.72 7.41 9.66
C VAL A 116 4.27 8.58 10.45
N PHE A 117 3.88 9.79 10.06
CA PHE A 117 4.29 11.01 10.74
C PHE A 117 3.15 12.02 10.76
N THR A 118 3.14 12.86 11.81
CA THR A 118 2.15 13.93 11.96
C THR A 118 2.38 15.00 10.90
N LYS A 119 1.31 15.49 10.28
CA LYS A 119 1.33 16.66 9.41
C LYS A 119 1.22 17.92 10.28
N SER A 120 2.22 18.79 10.18
CA SER A 120 2.20 20.14 10.78
C SER A 120 1.32 21.10 9.99
#